data_AF-A0A443RX73-F1
#
_entry.id   AF-A0A443RX73-F1
#
_cell.length_a   1.000
_cell.length_b   1.000
_cell.length_c   1.000
_cell.angle_alpha   90.00
_cell.angle_beta   90.00
_cell.angle_gamma   90.00
#
_symmetry.space_group_name_H-M   'P 1'
#
loop_
_entity.id
_entity.type
_entity.pdbx_description
1 polymer ?
#
loop_
_entity_poly.entity_id
_entity_poly.type
_entity_poly.pdbx_seq_one_letter_code
_entity_poly.pdbx_strand_id
1 'polypeptide(L)'
;FKTNYTVKHQKNLPPLYPNGWIPAIESSDVNNSRIVNVQLCGEELIVFRGREGEVHVLDAYCPHLGAKLSSGGHVMKLCNEVCVRCPFHGWVFRANDGLCVQVPYTQTQSAPKGVRIKTYSNVEMHGFIYVWFHADGLEATWRIPKINEINSKWFDFVLSQFIHCFKHYKDIPENGADVYHFLQLHPWSTLMGSNLDTINNNPFLSTILKHNFESSWTACDSPENHKSLMYLKLTSLFLTIPLIKMEMNVEQIGPSVVHLYFKSLMGVEGVLIQNVLPVRPFEQKLIHRLYITPGFLSKLFSKFMLYGESTM
;
A
#
# COMPACT_ATOMS: atom_id res chain seq x y z
N PHE A 1 -30.57 34.33 17.27
CA PHE A 1 -29.38 33.60 16.80
C PHE A 1 -28.57 33.11 18.00
N LYS A 2 -28.90 31.92 18.50
CA LYS A 2 -28.04 31.20 19.44
C LYS A 2 -27.83 29.82 18.85
N THR A 3 -26.58 29.47 18.62
CA THR A 3 -26.01 28.23 19.12
C THR A 3 -24.50 28.39 19.11
N ASN A 4 -23.94 28.34 20.31
CA ASN A 4 -22.51 28.16 20.52
C ASN A 4 -22.13 26.84 19.83
N TYR A 5 -21.33 26.90 18.76
CA TYR A 5 -20.65 25.71 18.27
C TYR A 5 -19.57 25.35 19.30
N THR A 6 -19.93 24.49 20.25
CA THR A 6 -18.93 23.80 21.04
C THR A 6 -18.39 22.70 20.14
N VAL A 7 -17.19 22.89 19.58
CA VAL A 7 -16.46 21.77 18.97
C VAL A 7 -16.28 20.74 20.08
N LYS A 8 -17.09 19.68 20.05
CA LYS A 8 -16.83 18.50 20.88
C LYS A 8 -15.54 17.89 20.35
N HIS A 9 -14.39 18.36 20.81
CA HIS A 9 -13.18 17.55 20.78
C HIS A 9 -13.44 16.35 21.70
N GLN A 10 -14.05 15.31 21.13
CA GLN A 10 -14.10 14.01 21.78
C GLN A 10 -12.66 13.61 22.11
N LYS A 11 -12.46 13.09 23.32
CA LYS A 11 -11.17 12.60 23.85
C LYS A 11 -10.53 11.47 23.03
N ASN A 12 -11.13 11.06 21.92
CA ASN A 12 -10.67 9.97 21.06
C ASN A 12 -10.34 10.53 19.69
N LEU A 13 -9.29 11.35 19.60
CA LEU A 13 -8.71 11.65 18.30
C LEU A 13 -8.13 10.35 17.73
N PRO A 14 -8.36 10.04 16.45
CA PRO A 14 -7.73 8.89 15.82
C PRO A 14 -6.20 9.05 15.89
N PRO A 15 -5.44 7.94 15.84
CA PRO A 15 -4.00 8.02 15.80
C PRO A 15 -3.53 8.84 14.59
N LEU A 16 -2.35 9.45 14.72
CA LEU A 16 -1.73 10.29 13.68
C LEU A 16 -1.55 9.53 12.36
N TYR A 17 -1.33 8.22 12.46
CA TYR A 17 -1.21 7.29 11.35
C TYR A 17 -2.16 6.11 11.54
N PRO A 18 -2.57 5.45 10.45
CA PRO A 18 -3.53 4.36 10.56
C PRO A 18 -2.89 3.10 11.16
N ASN A 19 -3.68 2.35 11.94
CA ASN A 19 -3.29 1.03 12.43
C ASN A 19 -3.62 -0.03 11.38
N GLY A 20 -2.64 -0.85 11.00
CA GLY A 20 -2.83 -1.92 10.02
C GLY A 20 -1.56 -2.32 9.30
N TRP A 21 -1.71 -3.20 8.32
CA TRP A 21 -0.64 -3.47 7.35
C TRP A 21 -0.46 -2.26 6.44
N ILE A 22 0.78 -1.83 6.21
CA ILE A 22 1.15 -0.68 5.37
C ILE A 22 2.25 -1.12 4.39
N PRO A 23 2.15 -0.81 3.08
CA PRO A 23 3.14 -1.20 2.09
C PRO A 23 4.42 -0.38 2.24
N ALA A 24 5.51 -1.00 2.71
CA ALA A 24 6.75 -0.28 3.02
C ALA A 24 7.64 -0.05 1.79
N ILE A 25 7.79 -1.07 0.94
CA ILE A 25 8.66 -1.03 -0.24
C ILE A 25 8.28 -2.14 -1.22
N GLU A 26 8.63 -1.96 -2.50
CA GLU A 26 8.56 -3.08 -3.45
C GLU A 26 9.56 -4.17 -3.05
N SER A 27 9.11 -5.43 -3.12
CA SER A 27 9.92 -6.59 -2.77
C SER A 27 11.21 -6.68 -3.60
N SER A 28 11.15 -6.27 -4.87
CA SER A 28 12.27 -6.26 -5.81
C SER A 28 13.33 -5.20 -5.53
N ASP A 29 13.02 -4.17 -4.74
CA ASP A 29 14.00 -3.13 -4.38
C ASP A 29 14.91 -3.59 -3.23
N VAL A 30 14.54 -4.68 -2.55
CA VAL A 30 15.30 -5.25 -1.44
C VAL A 30 16.09 -6.45 -1.94
N ASN A 31 17.27 -6.17 -2.50
CA ASN A 31 18.21 -7.20 -2.93
C ASN A 31 18.96 -7.83 -1.74
N ASN A 32 19.46 -9.05 -1.92
CA ASN A 32 20.17 -9.79 -0.87
C ASN A 32 21.34 -8.99 -0.28
N SER A 33 21.45 -9.01 1.05
CA SER A 33 22.57 -8.43 1.83
C SER A 33 22.72 -6.90 1.81
N ARG A 34 21.79 -6.14 1.21
CA ARG A 34 21.76 -4.67 1.31
C ARG A 34 20.73 -4.23 2.35
N ILE A 35 21.11 -3.24 3.15
CA ILE A 35 20.19 -2.52 4.04
C ILE A 35 19.54 -1.38 3.25
N VAL A 36 18.23 -1.42 3.11
CA VAL A 36 17.43 -0.38 2.45
C VAL A 36 16.71 0.44 3.51
N ASN A 37 16.80 1.76 3.44
CA ASN A 37 16.06 2.66 4.34
C ASN A 37 14.70 2.99 3.73
N VAL A 38 13.65 2.95 4.56
CA VAL A 38 12.28 3.27 4.16
C VAL A 38 11.66 4.23 5.17
N GLN A 39 10.78 5.11 4.69
CA GLN A 39 9.96 5.98 5.53
C GLN A 39 8.54 5.46 5.54
N LEU A 40 7.97 5.28 6.73
CA LEU A 40 6.63 4.72 6.92
C LEU A 40 6.00 5.30 8.17
N CYS A 41 4.83 5.93 8.05
CA CYS A 41 4.08 6.51 9.16
C CYS A 41 4.95 7.43 10.04
N GLY A 42 5.77 8.29 9.43
CA GLY A 42 6.67 9.20 10.13
C GLY A 42 7.91 8.56 10.75
N GLU A 43 8.02 7.23 10.71
CA GLU A 43 9.17 6.47 11.19
C GLU A 43 10.17 6.22 10.05
N GLU A 44 11.42 6.01 10.43
CA GLU A 44 12.45 5.49 9.54
C GLU A 44 12.79 4.06 9.90
N LEU A 45 12.65 3.16 8.94
CA LEU A 45 12.93 1.74 9.12
C LEU A 45 14.09 1.34 8.22
N ILE A 46 14.67 0.19 8.53
CA ILE A 46 15.50 -0.57 7.60
C ILE A 46 14.81 -1.86 7.20
N VAL A 47 14.91 -2.18 5.92
CA VAL A 47 14.45 -3.43 5.33
C VAL A 47 15.65 -4.11 4.69
N PHE A 48 15.83 -5.40 4.98
CA PHE A 48 16.89 -6.20 4.37
C PHE A 48 16.49 -7.66 4.30
N ARG A 49 17.22 -8.41 3.46
CA ARG A 49 17.08 -9.87 3.37
C ARG A 49 18.24 -10.58 4.03
N GLY A 50 17.92 -11.69 4.71
CA GLY A 50 18.91 -12.70 5.03
C GLY A 50 19.40 -13.45 3.78
N ARG A 51 20.24 -14.46 3.99
CA ARG A 51 20.80 -15.23 2.86
C ARG A 51 19.79 -16.20 2.24
N GLU A 52 18.76 -16.56 2.99
CA GLU A 52 17.71 -17.49 2.57
C GLU A 52 16.51 -16.75 1.93
N GLY A 53 16.64 -15.41 1.78
CA GLY A 53 15.64 -14.54 1.15
C GLY A 53 14.60 -14.00 2.12
N GLU A 54 14.65 -14.41 3.39
CA GLU A 54 13.79 -13.97 4.47
C GLU A 54 13.90 -12.44 4.70
N VAL A 55 12.75 -11.78 4.82
CA VAL A 55 12.67 -10.33 5.00
C VAL A 55 12.69 -9.97 6.47
N HIS A 56 13.48 -8.97 6.82
CA HIS A 56 13.51 -8.38 8.15
C HIS A 56 13.29 -6.88 8.08
N VAL A 57 12.50 -6.37 9.02
CA VAL A 57 12.22 -4.95 9.17
C VAL A 57 12.51 -4.52 10.61
N LEU A 58 13.41 -3.54 10.75
CA LEU A 58 13.86 -3.02 12.03
C LEU A 58 13.81 -1.49 12.02
N ASP A 59 13.89 -0.88 13.19
CA ASP A 59 14.16 0.55 13.32
C ASP A 59 15.46 0.95 12.60
N ALA A 60 15.48 2.10 11.95
CA ALA A 60 16.68 2.57 11.27
C ALA A 60 17.81 2.99 12.22
N TYR A 61 17.50 3.34 13.47
CA TYR A 61 18.43 3.93 14.39
C TYR A 61 18.88 2.93 15.46
N CYS A 62 20.20 2.82 15.63
CA CYS A 62 20.79 1.97 16.64
C CYS A 62 20.44 2.46 18.05
N PRO A 63 19.93 1.62 18.96
CA PRO A 63 19.54 2.02 20.31
C PRO A 63 20.74 2.38 21.23
N HIS A 64 21.98 2.24 20.74
CA HIS A 64 23.17 2.65 21.48
C HIS A 64 23.29 4.19 21.52
N LEU A 65 23.54 4.82 20.37
CA LEU A 65 23.75 6.27 20.25
C LEU A 65 23.10 6.86 18.98
N GLY A 66 22.06 6.19 18.44
CA GLY A 66 21.27 6.72 17.32
C GLY A 66 21.96 6.68 15.95
N ALA A 67 22.98 5.84 15.77
CA ALA A 67 23.59 5.67 14.44
C ALA A 67 22.58 5.05 13.47
N LYS A 68 22.38 5.68 12.32
CA LYS A 68 21.53 5.17 11.25
C LYS A 68 22.17 3.93 10.61
N LEU A 69 21.52 2.78 10.73
CA LEU A 69 22.04 1.49 10.31
C LEU A 69 22.20 1.37 8.79
N SER A 70 21.37 2.05 8.00
CA SER A 70 21.54 2.09 6.54
C SER A 70 22.77 2.88 6.10
N SER A 71 23.36 3.70 6.97
CA SER A 71 24.53 4.52 6.69
C SER A 71 25.84 3.75 6.96
N GLY A 72 26.01 2.61 6.27
CA GLY A 72 27.21 1.78 6.33
C GLY A 72 27.12 0.53 7.22
N GLY A 73 25.96 0.28 7.85
CA GLY A 73 25.71 -1.02 8.47
C GLY A 73 25.64 -2.12 7.42
N HIS A 74 25.81 -3.36 7.86
CA HIS A 74 25.73 -4.52 6.96
C HIS A 74 25.05 -5.70 7.61
N VAL A 75 24.45 -6.53 6.77
CA VAL A 75 23.83 -7.79 7.15
C VAL A 75 24.94 -8.84 7.30
N MET A 76 24.88 -9.61 8.39
CA MET A 76 25.82 -10.70 8.67
C MET A 76 25.08 -11.89 9.28
N LYS A 77 25.76 -13.04 9.36
CA LYS A 77 25.26 -14.24 10.03
C LYS A 77 26.10 -14.47 11.29
N LEU A 78 25.46 -14.63 12.44
CA LEU A 78 26.11 -14.95 13.71
C LEU A 78 25.37 -16.12 14.35
N CYS A 79 26.08 -17.22 14.65
CA CYS A 79 25.47 -18.44 15.22
C CYS A 79 24.24 -18.94 14.45
N ASN A 80 24.31 -18.91 13.11
CA ASN A 80 23.22 -19.21 12.19
C ASN A 80 22.03 -18.24 12.15
N GLU A 81 22.05 -17.16 12.92
CA GLU A 81 21.01 -16.13 12.92
C GLU A 81 21.39 -14.97 12.00
N VAL A 82 20.41 -14.42 11.27
CA VAL A 82 20.59 -13.17 10.54
C VAL A 82 20.71 -12.02 11.53
N CYS A 83 21.72 -11.19 11.33
CA CYS A 83 21.99 -10.04 12.18
C CYS A 83 22.33 -8.80 11.33
N VAL A 84 22.12 -7.63 11.92
CA VAL A 84 22.63 -6.36 11.40
C VAL A 84 23.72 -5.82 12.31
N ARG A 85 24.86 -5.45 11.73
CA ARG A 85 25.95 -4.80 12.45
C ARG A 85 25.89 -3.29 12.26
N CYS A 86 25.86 -2.56 13.37
CA CYS A 86 25.89 -1.11 13.40
C CYS A 86 27.23 -0.58 12.86
N PRO A 87 27.22 0.44 11.97
CA PRO A 87 28.45 1.01 11.42
C PRO A 87 29.30 1.76 12.43
N PHE A 88 28.69 2.26 13.52
CA PHE A 88 29.40 3.16 14.43
C PHE A 88 30.31 2.40 15.40
N HIS A 89 29.72 1.54 16.23
CA HIS A 89 30.45 0.82 17.29
C HIS A 89 30.43 -0.71 17.09
N GLY A 90 29.90 -1.17 15.96
CA GLY A 90 29.88 -2.60 15.62
C GLY A 90 28.91 -3.45 16.44
N TRP A 91 27.96 -2.84 17.17
CA TRP A 91 26.92 -3.58 17.89
C TRP A 91 26.11 -4.41 16.91
N VAL A 92 25.87 -5.67 17.26
CA VAL A 92 25.21 -6.63 16.39
C VAL A 92 23.83 -6.94 16.96
N PHE A 93 22.80 -6.73 16.15
CA PHE A 93 21.41 -6.99 16.51
C PHE A 93 20.86 -8.14 15.68
N ARG A 94 20.28 -9.13 16.34
CA ARG A 94 19.57 -10.24 15.68
C ARG A 94 18.31 -9.72 15.00
N ALA A 95 18.09 -10.13 13.75
CA ALA A 95 17.08 -9.54 12.90
C ALA A 95 15.64 -9.94 13.29
N ASN A 96 15.44 -11.14 13.84
CA ASN A 96 14.11 -11.68 14.16
C ASN A 96 13.46 -11.00 15.37
N ASP A 97 14.23 -10.67 16.40
CA ASP A 97 13.72 -10.16 17.68
C ASP A 97 14.44 -8.90 18.19
N GLY A 98 15.38 -8.38 17.38
CA GLY A 98 16.13 -7.17 17.64
C GLY A 98 17.15 -7.30 18.77
N LEU A 99 17.37 -8.49 19.34
CA LEU A 99 18.28 -8.66 20.48
C LEU A 99 19.70 -8.24 20.11
N CYS A 100 20.30 -7.37 20.92
CA CYS A 100 21.74 -7.15 20.84
C CYS A 100 22.45 -8.43 21.27
N VAL A 101 23.15 -9.07 20.34
CA VAL A 101 23.81 -10.37 20.56
C VAL A 101 25.32 -10.24 20.73
N GLN A 102 25.92 -9.15 20.25
CA GLN A 102 27.36 -8.96 20.35
C GLN A 102 27.72 -7.47 20.47
N VAL A 103 28.64 -7.17 21.40
CA VAL A 103 29.31 -5.86 21.51
C VAL A 103 30.81 -6.11 21.36
N PRO A 104 31.44 -5.75 20.24
CA PRO A 104 32.77 -6.28 19.86
C PRO A 104 33.91 -5.95 20.82
N TYR A 105 33.77 -4.86 21.58
CA TYR A 105 34.83 -4.33 22.43
C TYR A 105 34.66 -4.69 23.92
N THR A 106 33.66 -5.50 24.28
CA THR A 106 33.58 -6.07 25.65
C THR A 106 34.45 -7.32 25.75
N GLN A 107 35.00 -7.59 26.94
CA GLN A 107 35.90 -8.75 27.16
C GLN A 107 35.23 -10.08 26.79
N THR A 108 33.94 -10.21 27.09
CA THR A 108 33.12 -11.39 26.78
C THR A 108 32.47 -11.33 25.40
N GLN A 109 32.64 -10.22 24.67
CA GLN A 109 31.88 -9.84 23.46
C GLN A 109 30.36 -9.94 23.61
N SER A 110 29.85 -10.03 24.84
CA SER A 110 28.42 -10.15 25.11
C SER A 110 27.79 -8.76 25.21
N ALA A 111 26.55 -8.65 24.74
CA ALA A 111 25.75 -7.46 24.92
C ALA A 111 25.21 -7.29 26.36
N PRO A 112 24.92 -6.06 26.80
CA PRO A 112 24.14 -5.83 28.00
C PRO A 112 22.78 -6.53 27.94
N LYS A 113 22.29 -7.04 29.06
CA LYS A 113 21.01 -7.75 29.13
C LYS A 113 19.86 -6.82 28.71
N GLY A 114 19.02 -7.31 27.80
CA GLY A 114 17.75 -6.67 27.45
C GLY A 114 17.83 -5.57 26.38
N VAL A 115 19.01 -5.21 25.86
CA VAL A 115 19.08 -4.23 24.77
C VAL A 115 18.50 -4.84 23.50
N ARG A 116 17.48 -4.18 22.95
CA ARG A 116 16.85 -4.56 21.69
C ARG A 116 16.71 -3.34 20.80
N ILE A 117 16.91 -3.53 19.50
CA ILE A 117 16.38 -2.63 18.48
C ILE A 117 14.93 -3.04 18.18
N LYS A 118 14.06 -2.08 17.89
CA LYS A 118 12.66 -2.38 17.57
C LYS A 118 12.59 -3.15 16.25
N THR A 119 11.82 -4.23 16.25
CA THR A 119 11.48 -5.03 15.06
C THR A 119 10.03 -4.79 14.68
N TYR A 120 9.71 -4.99 13.40
CA TYR A 120 8.36 -4.81 12.89
C TYR A 120 7.86 -6.12 12.26
N SER A 121 6.65 -6.53 12.66
CA SER A 121 5.93 -7.61 11.99
C SER A 121 5.76 -7.26 10.52
N ASN A 122 6.18 -8.16 9.65
CA ASN A 122 6.20 -7.93 8.21
C ASN A 122 5.67 -9.14 7.43
N VAL A 123 5.16 -8.90 6.23
CA VAL A 123 4.76 -9.96 5.30
C VAL A 123 5.11 -9.55 3.88
N GLU A 124 5.73 -10.46 3.14
CA GLU A 124 5.99 -10.28 1.72
C GLU A 124 4.85 -10.90 0.91
N MET A 125 4.14 -10.07 0.14
CA MET A 125 2.99 -10.49 -0.66
C MET A 125 2.79 -9.56 -1.85
N HIS A 126 2.27 -10.10 -2.96
CA HIS A 126 1.85 -9.31 -4.14
C HIS A 126 2.93 -8.36 -4.70
N GLY A 127 4.21 -8.69 -4.54
CA GLY A 127 5.33 -7.85 -5.00
C GLY A 127 5.74 -6.74 -4.03
N PHE A 128 5.20 -6.71 -2.82
CA PHE A 128 5.53 -5.73 -1.78
C PHE A 128 5.94 -6.39 -0.47
N ILE A 129 6.70 -5.66 0.32
CA ILE A 129 6.93 -5.94 1.74
C ILE A 129 6.00 -5.02 2.53
N TYR A 130 5.04 -5.63 3.22
CA TYR A 130 4.12 -4.94 4.10
C TYR A 130 4.62 -4.98 5.54
N VAL A 131 4.40 -3.89 6.27
CA VAL A 131 4.74 -3.74 7.69
C VAL A 131 3.46 -3.52 8.48
N TRP A 132 3.29 -4.25 9.57
CA TRP A 132 2.25 -3.97 10.54
C TRP A 132 2.64 -2.75 11.37
N PHE A 133 1.84 -1.70 11.29
CA PHE A 133 1.97 -0.50 12.10
C PHE A 133 0.79 -0.40 13.06
N HIS A 134 1.06 -0.12 14.32
CA HIS A 134 0.05 0.18 15.32
C HIS A 134 0.56 1.26 16.26
N ALA A 135 -0.20 2.32 16.47
CA ALA A 135 0.18 3.45 17.32
C ALA A 135 0.54 3.00 18.76
N ASP A 136 -0.24 2.06 19.31
CA ASP A 136 0.00 1.49 20.64
C ASP A 136 0.89 0.23 20.63
N GLY A 137 1.45 -0.16 19.48
CA GLY A 137 2.32 -1.34 19.37
C GLY A 137 1.62 -2.70 19.56
N LEU A 138 0.31 -2.78 19.36
CA LEU A 138 -0.43 -4.05 19.42
C LEU A 138 -0.12 -4.93 18.21
N GLU A 139 -0.23 -6.25 18.40
CA GLU A 139 0.00 -7.26 17.37
C GLU A 139 -1.09 -7.28 16.29
N ALA A 140 -0.74 -7.85 15.13
CA ALA A 140 -1.64 -7.98 14.00
C ALA A 140 -2.84 -8.89 14.31
N THR A 141 -4.05 -8.34 14.19
CA THR A 141 -5.31 -9.07 14.41
C THR A 141 -5.94 -9.62 13.14
N TRP A 142 -5.43 -9.20 11.97
CA TRP A 142 -5.90 -9.63 10.65
C TRP A 142 -4.72 -9.74 9.68
N ARG A 143 -4.96 -10.35 8.51
CA ARG A 143 -3.94 -10.61 7.49
C ARG A 143 -4.41 -10.10 6.13
N ILE A 144 -3.47 -9.72 5.28
CA ILE A 144 -3.76 -9.43 3.87
C ILE A 144 -4.21 -10.72 3.17
N PRO A 145 -5.38 -10.75 2.52
CA PRO A 145 -5.84 -11.89 1.76
C PRO A 145 -4.90 -12.23 0.60
N LYS A 146 -4.57 -13.52 0.45
CA LYS A 146 -3.81 -14.01 -0.70
C LYS A 146 -4.69 -13.98 -1.94
N ILE A 147 -4.09 -13.65 -3.08
CA ILE A 147 -4.74 -13.74 -4.40
C ILE A 147 -4.10 -14.92 -5.12
N ASN A 148 -4.84 -16.02 -5.25
CA ASN A 148 -4.31 -17.30 -5.74
C ASN A 148 -3.96 -17.22 -7.23
N GLU A 149 -4.66 -16.38 -7.98
CA GLU A 149 -4.50 -16.15 -9.41
C GLU A 149 -3.12 -15.54 -9.74
N ILE A 150 -2.58 -14.71 -8.86
CA ILE A 150 -1.21 -14.16 -9.01
C ILE A 150 -0.17 -15.26 -8.79
N ASN A 151 -0.36 -16.11 -7.78
CA ASN A 151 0.58 -17.18 -7.44
C ASN A 151 0.59 -18.31 -8.48
N SER A 152 -0.59 -18.67 -8.98
CA SER A 152 -0.78 -19.67 -10.03
C SER A 152 -0.40 -19.19 -11.43
N LYS A 153 0.01 -17.91 -11.57
CA LYS A 153 0.29 -17.26 -12.86
C LYS A 153 -0.92 -17.21 -13.80
N TRP A 154 -2.12 -17.27 -13.24
CA TRP A 154 -3.35 -16.91 -13.95
C TRP A 154 -3.37 -15.42 -14.30
N PHE A 155 -2.83 -14.58 -13.40
CA PHE A 155 -2.55 -13.17 -13.69
C PHE A 155 -1.04 -12.90 -13.74
N ASP A 156 -0.60 -12.24 -14.82
CA ASP A 156 0.76 -11.75 -14.99
C ASP A 156 0.88 -10.30 -14.50
N PHE A 157 2.01 -10.01 -13.85
CA PHE A 157 2.38 -8.65 -13.52
C PHE A 157 2.60 -7.83 -14.79
N VAL A 158 1.96 -6.66 -14.87
CA VAL A 158 2.11 -5.74 -15.99
C VAL A 158 3.07 -4.62 -15.62
N LEU A 159 2.71 -3.79 -14.63
CA LEU A 159 3.53 -2.69 -14.14
C LEU A 159 3.09 -2.18 -12.76
N SER A 160 3.96 -1.34 -12.17
CA SER A 160 3.68 -0.49 -11.01
C SER A 160 3.65 0.98 -11.44
N GLN A 161 2.67 1.74 -10.95
CA GLN A 161 2.65 3.20 -11.03
C GLN A 161 2.77 3.79 -9.62
N PHE A 162 3.54 4.86 -9.48
CA PHE A 162 3.76 5.55 -8.21
C PHE A 162 3.31 6.99 -8.33
N ILE A 163 2.45 7.41 -7.43
CA ILE A 163 1.93 8.78 -7.37
C ILE A 163 2.25 9.33 -5.99
N HIS A 164 2.83 10.52 -5.95
CA HIS A 164 3.17 11.20 -4.70
C HIS A 164 2.15 12.29 -4.42
N CYS A 165 1.59 12.29 -3.21
CA CYS A 165 0.51 13.19 -2.83
C CYS A 165 0.79 13.87 -1.49
N PHE A 166 0.64 15.20 -1.46
CA PHE A 166 0.72 15.98 -0.23
C PHE A 166 -0.67 16.17 0.38
N LYS A 167 -1.21 15.10 0.97
CA LYS A 167 -2.58 15.00 1.48
C LYS A 167 -2.61 14.20 2.78
N HIS A 168 -3.65 14.35 3.59
CA HIS A 168 -3.82 13.52 4.78
C HIS A 168 -4.12 12.06 4.37
N TYR A 169 -3.65 11.08 5.15
CA TYR A 169 -3.72 9.66 4.75
C TYR A 169 -5.14 9.13 4.55
N LYS A 170 -6.15 9.84 5.07
CA LYS A 170 -7.57 9.48 4.94
C LYS A 170 -8.19 9.97 3.64
N ASP A 171 -7.63 11.00 3.02
CA ASP A 171 -8.27 11.70 1.90
C ASP A 171 -8.44 10.77 0.69
N ILE A 172 -7.51 9.83 0.46
CA ILE A 172 -7.60 8.88 -0.67
C ILE A 172 -8.55 7.72 -0.34
N PRO A 173 -8.43 7.00 0.81
CA PRO A 173 -9.38 5.95 1.16
C PRO A 173 -10.85 6.40 1.28
N GLU A 174 -11.12 7.65 1.66
CA GLU A 174 -12.49 8.19 1.76
C GLU A 174 -13.26 8.13 0.42
N ASN A 175 -12.56 8.24 -0.72
CA ASN A 175 -13.16 8.05 -2.05
C ASN A 175 -13.79 6.66 -2.23
N GLY A 176 -13.30 5.65 -1.51
CA GLY A 176 -13.83 4.30 -1.57
C GLY A 176 -15.24 4.17 -1.01
N ALA A 177 -15.69 5.06 -0.10
CA ALA A 177 -17.05 5.03 0.42
C ALA A 177 -18.00 5.97 -0.36
N ASP A 178 -17.46 7.00 -1.01
CA ASP A 178 -18.23 7.94 -1.82
C ASP A 178 -18.50 7.35 -3.21
N VAL A 179 -19.51 6.49 -3.34
CA VAL A 179 -19.87 5.94 -4.67
C VAL A 179 -20.45 6.98 -5.64
N TYR A 180 -20.82 8.18 -5.17
CA TYR A 180 -21.45 9.20 -5.99
C TYR A 180 -20.45 10.07 -6.74
N HIS A 181 -19.18 10.12 -6.31
CA HIS A 181 -18.14 10.83 -7.07
C HIS A 181 -17.98 10.29 -8.49
N PHE A 182 -18.26 9.00 -8.74
CA PHE A 182 -18.26 8.42 -10.10
C PHE A 182 -19.19 9.16 -11.07
N LEU A 183 -20.34 9.65 -10.58
CA LEU A 183 -21.29 10.38 -11.41
C LEU A 183 -20.84 11.82 -11.73
N GLN A 184 -19.90 12.37 -10.97
CA GLN A 184 -19.48 13.77 -11.09
C GLN A 184 -18.07 13.90 -11.69
N LEU A 185 -17.13 13.06 -11.25
CA LEU A 185 -15.72 13.09 -11.65
C LEU A 185 -15.40 12.14 -12.81
N HIS A 186 -16.20 11.07 -13.02
CA HIS A 186 -16.01 10.10 -14.11
C HIS A 186 -17.14 10.04 -15.18
N PRO A 187 -17.97 11.08 -15.42
CA PRO A 187 -19.29 10.92 -16.06
C PRO A 187 -19.28 10.48 -17.53
N TRP A 188 -18.23 10.76 -18.31
CA TRP A 188 -18.28 10.50 -19.76
C TRP A 188 -16.97 10.00 -20.40
N SER A 189 -15.84 10.05 -19.70
CA SER A 189 -14.62 9.38 -20.13
C SER A 189 -13.63 9.21 -18.98
N THR A 190 -13.30 7.97 -18.61
CA THR A 190 -12.13 7.68 -17.76
C THR A 190 -10.80 8.07 -18.42
N LEU A 191 -10.80 8.41 -19.72
CA LEU A 191 -9.60 8.80 -20.48
C LEU A 191 -9.28 10.29 -20.46
N MET A 192 -10.20 11.13 -19.99
CA MET A 192 -10.00 12.59 -19.93
C MET A 192 -9.69 13.09 -18.52
N GLY A 193 -9.48 12.16 -17.58
CA GLY A 193 -9.07 12.45 -16.22
C GLY A 193 -10.13 13.15 -15.37
N SER A 194 -9.70 13.70 -14.24
CA SER A 194 -10.55 14.39 -13.25
C SER A 194 -10.62 15.91 -13.47
N ASN A 195 -10.14 16.43 -14.60
CA ASN A 195 -10.05 17.87 -14.83
C ASN A 195 -11.44 18.46 -15.14
N LEU A 196 -12.04 19.10 -14.13
CA LEU A 196 -13.39 19.67 -14.23
C LEU A 196 -13.53 20.75 -15.31
N ASP A 197 -12.49 21.54 -15.57
CA ASP A 197 -12.54 22.56 -16.63
C ASP A 197 -12.61 21.91 -18.01
N THR A 198 -11.85 20.84 -18.21
CA THR A 198 -11.88 20.06 -19.45
C THR A 198 -13.23 19.35 -19.58
N ILE A 199 -13.76 18.85 -18.46
CA ILE A 199 -15.03 18.14 -18.39
C ILE A 199 -16.20 19.08 -18.78
N ASN A 200 -16.20 20.29 -18.22
CA ASN A 200 -17.29 21.24 -18.39
C ASN A 200 -17.25 21.98 -19.73
N ASN A 201 -16.06 22.20 -20.30
CA ASN A 201 -15.91 23.01 -21.51
C ASN A 201 -16.00 22.20 -22.82
N ASN A 202 -16.21 20.88 -22.78
CA ASN A 202 -16.33 20.02 -23.97
C ASN A 202 -17.67 19.24 -24.04
N PRO A 203 -18.83 19.92 -24.09
CA PRO A 203 -20.15 19.29 -24.03
C PRO A 203 -20.48 18.39 -25.24
N PHE A 204 -19.78 18.56 -26.37
CA PHE A 204 -19.94 17.69 -27.53
C PHE A 204 -19.46 16.27 -27.26
N LEU A 205 -18.34 16.10 -26.55
CA LEU A 205 -17.77 14.79 -26.24
C LEU A 205 -18.65 14.01 -25.25
N SER A 206 -19.25 14.68 -24.26
CA SER A 206 -20.20 14.06 -23.33
C SER A 206 -21.51 13.62 -23.98
N THR A 207 -21.80 14.13 -25.19
CA THR A 207 -22.95 13.67 -25.98
C THR A 207 -22.64 12.37 -26.73
N ILE A 208 -21.37 12.15 -27.06
CA ILE A 208 -20.90 11.01 -27.87
C ILE A 208 -20.43 9.85 -26.99
N LEU A 209 -19.75 10.13 -25.87
CA LEU A 209 -19.30 9.12 -24.93
C LEU A 209 -20.03 9.31 -23.61
N LYS A 210 -20.60 8.24 -23.07
CA LYS A 210 -21.30 8.25 -21.79
C LYS A 210 -20.91 7.05 -20.95
N HIS A 211 -20.74 7.23 -19.65
CA HIS A 211 -20.57 6.13 -18.71
C HIS A 211 -21.79 6.04 -17.81
N ASN A 212 -22.38 4.85 -17.75
CA ASN A 212 -23.36 4.51 -16.74
C ASN A 212 -22.67 3.68 -15.67
N PHE A 213 -22.79 4.13 -14.42
CA PHE A 213 -22.27 3.44 -13.25
C PHE A 213 -23.44 2.90 -12.42
N GLU A 214 -23.39 1.61 -12.11
CA GLU A 214 -24.18 1.01 -11.04
C GLU A 214 -23.20 0.66 -9.92
N SER A 215 -23.45 1.14 -8.71
CA SER A 215 -22.51 0.99 -7.60
C SER A 215 -23.21 0.72 -6.28
N SER A 216 -22.53 -0.01 -5.41
CA SER A 216 -22.94 -0.20 -4.01
C SER A 216 -21.70 -0.35 -3.14
N TRP A 217 -21.78 0.13 -1.90
CA TRP A 217 -20.71 -0.01 -0.91
C TRP A 217 -21.28 -0.55 0.40
N THR A 218 -20.53 -1.45 1.04
CA THR A 218 -20.90 -2.06 2.32
C THR A 218 -19.66 -2.30 3.17
N ALA A 219 -19.72 -1.94 4.46
CA ALA A 219 -18.71 -2.35 5.44
C ALA A 219 -18.93 -3.82 5.84
N CYS A 220 -17.86 -4.55 6.10
CA CYS A 220 -17.95 -5.92 6.62
C CYS A 220 -18.17 -5.92 8.13
N ASP A 221 -18.93 -6.90 8.63
CA ASP A 221 -19.11 -7.13 10.07
C ASP A 221 -17.94 -7.95 10.65
N SER A 222 -17.91 -8.06 11.99
CA SER A 222 -16.96 -8.93 12.70
C SER A 222 -17.05 -10.38 12.19
N PRO A 223 -15.91 -11.07 11.96
CA PRO A 223 -14.52 -10.69 12.29
C PRO A 223 -13.78 -9.90 11.20
N GLU A 224 -14.41 -9.61 10.07
CA GLU A 224 -13.81 -8.92 8.92
C GLU A 224 -14.07 -7.41 8.93
N ASN A 225 -14.32 -6.81 10.10
CA ASN A 225 -14.58 -5.37 10.26
C ASN A 225 -13.42 -4.44 9.84
N HIS A 226 -12.27 -5.01 9.47
CA HIS A 226 -11.17 -4.31 8.82
C HIS A 226 -11.38 -4.16 7.30
N LYS A 227 -12.43 -4.76 6.71
CA LYS A 227 -12.72 -4.72 5.27
C LYS A 227 -13.98 -3.91 4.96
N SER A 228 -14.02 -3.38 3.74
CA SER A 228 -15.26 -2.97 3.08
C SER A 228 -15.26 -3.40 1.63
N LEU A 229 -16.46 -3.58 1.08
CA LEU A 229 -16.70 -4.08 -0.26
C LEU A 229 -17.43 -3.02 -1.07
N MET A 230 -16.96 -2.77 -2.29
CA MET A 230 -17.70 -2.04 -3.30
C MET A 230 -17.93 -2.93 -4.51
N TYR A 231 -19.15 -2.92 -5.02
CA TYR A 231 -19.45 -3.42 -6.35
C TYR A 231 -19.63 -2.23 -7.28
N LEU A 232 -19.01 -2.29 -8.45
CA LEU A 232 -19.10 -1.25 -9.48
C LEU A 232 -19.25 -1.89 -10.85
N LYS A 233 -20.27 -1.49 -11.58
CA LYS A 233 -20.49 -1.88 -12.97
C LYS A 233 -20.45 -0.65 -13.84
N LEU A 234 -19.48 -0.63 -14.75
CA LEU A 234 -19.26 0.44 -15.72
C LEU A 234 -19.76 -0.01 -17.09
N THR A 235 -20.69 0.73 -17.67
CA THR A 235 -21.09 0.59 -19.08
C THR A 235 -20.76 1.87 -19.83
N SER A 236 -19.78 1.78 -20.73
CA SER A 236 -19.39 2.87 -21.63
C SER A 236 -20.18 2.77 -22.93
N LEU A 237 -20.83 3.85 -23.32
CA LEU A 237 -21.65 3.96 -24.52
C LEU A 237 -20.97 4.91 -25.51
N PHE A 238 -20.91 4.52 -26.78
CA PHE A 238 -20.68 5.42 -27.90
C PHE A 238 -22.02 5.73 -28.56
N LEU A 239 -22.47 6.98 -28.49
CA LEU A 239 -23.83 7.43 -28.76
C LEU A 239 -24.84 6.64 -27.93
N THR A 240 -25.44 5.59 -28.50
CA THR A 240 -26.40 4.69 -27.85
C THR A 240 -25.91 3.24 -27.80
N ILE A 241 -24.74 2.94 -28.38
CA ILE A 241 -24.22 1.58 -28.54
C ILE A 241 -23.24 1.28 -27.41
N PRO A 242 -23.38 0.17 -26.67
CA PRO A 242 -22.43 -0.22 -25.63
C PRO A 242 -21.08 -0.62 -26.24
N LEU A 243 -20.03 0.11 -25.87
CA LEU A 243 -18.66 -0.09 -26.33
C LEU A 243 -17.88 -0.98 -25.37
N ILE A 244 -17.93 -0.68 -24.08
CA ILE A 244 -17.17 -1.38 -23.03
C ILE A 244 -18.13 -1.64 -21.87
N LYS A 245 -18.20 -2.89 -21.39
CA LYS A 245 -18.77 -3.18 -20.08
C LYS A 245 -17.74 -3.86 -19.21
N MET A 246 -17.62 -3.36 -18.00
CA MET A 246 -16.69 -3.85 -17.00
C MET A 246 -17.41 -3.98 -15.67
N GLU A 247 -17.27 -5.13 -15.05
CA GLU A 247 -17.73 -5.40 -13.69
C GLU A 247 -16.52 -5.42 -12.78
N MET A 248 -16.64 -4.75 -11.64
CA MET A 248 -15.57 -4.58 -10.67
C MET A 248 -16.07 -4.93 -9.27
N ASN A 249 -15.26 -5.71 -8.57
CA ASN A 249 -15.42 -5.96 -7.14
C ASN A 249 -14.20 -5.37 -6.45
N VAL A 250 -14.42 -4.43 -5.55
CA VAL A 250 -13.37 -3.71 -4.84
C VAL A 250 -13.40 -4.12 -3.38
N GLU A 251 -12.28 -4.57 -2.85
CA GLU A 251 -12.09 -4.83 -1.44
C GLU A 251 -11.11 -3.82 -0.86
N GLN A 252 -11.58 -2.90 -0.03
CA GLN A 252 -10.72 -2.10 0.83
C GLN A 252 -10.36 -2.95 2.05
N ILE A 253 -9.07 -3.21 2.27
CA ILE A 253 -8.53 -4.08 3.31
C ILE A 253 -7.65 -3.25 4.24
N GLY A 254 -8.15 -3.02 5.44
CA GLY A 254 -7.55 -2.11 6.40
C GLY A 254 -7.39 -0.71 5.82
N PRO A 255 -6.36 0.03 6.26
CA PRO A 255 -6.22 1.43 5.91
C PRO A 255 -5.52 1.70 4.56
N SER A 256 -4.83 0.71 4.00
CA SER A 256 -3.81 0.98 2.98
C SER A 256 -3.86 0.09 1.75
N VAL A 257 -4.64 -1.00 1.77
CA VAL A 257 -4.65 -1.98 0.67
C VAL A 257 -6.03 -2.02 0.06
N VAL A 258 -6.10 -1.93 -1.26
CA VAL A 258 -7.32 -2.11 -2.03
C VAL A 258 -7.08 -3.14 -3.13
N HIS A 259 -7.92 -4.15 -3.20
CA HIS A 259 -7.94 -5.09 -4.31
C HIS A 259 -9.14 -4.77 -5.20
N LEU A 260 -8.90 -4.24 -6.39
CA LEU A 260 -9.91 -3.99 -7.41
C LEU A 260 -9.84 -5.11 -8.44
N TYR A 261 -10.73 -6.10 -8.30
CA TYR A 261 -10.93 -7.14 -9.31
C TYR A 261 -11.79 -6.60 -10.42
N PHE A 262 -11.43 -6.85 -11.67
CA PHE A 262 -12.23 -6.42 -12.81
C PHE A 262 -12.37 -7.54 -13.85
N LYS A 263 -13.51 -7.53 -14.53
CA LYS A 263 -13.80 -8.41 -15.66
C LYS A 263 -14.49 -7.63 -16.77
N SER A 264 -13.90 -7.68 -17.96
CA SER A 264 -14.45 -7.13 -19.19
C SER A 264 -15.26 -8.19 -19.94
N LEU A 265 -16.29 -7.76 -20.66
CA LEU A 265 -17.03 -8.61 -21.60
C LEU A 265 -16.14 -9.22 -22.69
N MET A 266 -14.98 -8.63 -22.98
CA MET A 266 -14.02 -9.16 -23.96
C MET A 266 -13.18 -10.33 -23.40
N GLY A 267 -13.50 -10.83 -22.20
CA GLY A 267 -12.80 -11.94 -21.54
C GLY A 267 -11.51 -11.52 -20.84
N VAL A 268 -11.20 -10.23 -20.78
CA VAL A 268 -10.06 -9.70 -20.04
C VAL A 268 -10.45 -9.56 -18.58
N GLU A 269 -9.74 -10.26 -17.71
CA GLU A 269 -9.90 -10.18 -16.26
C GLU A 269 -8.54 -9.98 -15.58
N GLY A 270 -8.58 -9.36 -14.40
CA GLY A 270 -7.39 -9.03 -13.63
C GLY A 270 -7.71 -8.42 -12.27
N VAL A 271 -6.65 -8.00 -11.60
CA VAL A 271 -6.71 -7.30 -10.31
C VAL A 271 -5.73 -6.13 -10.32
N LEU A 272 -6.23 -4.95 -9.95
CA LEU A 272 -5.43 -3.78 -9.62
C LEU A 272 -5.29 -3.71 -8.10
N ILE A 273 -4.06 -3.78 -7.62
CA ILE A 273 -3.75 -3.59 -6.20
C ILE A 273 -3.36 -2.14 -6.01
N GLN A 274 -4.17 -1.39 -5.27
CA GLN A 274 -3.87 -0.03 -4.87
C GLN A 274 -3.37 -0.03 -3.43
N ASN A 275 -2.17 0.49 -3.25
CA ASN A 275 -1.43 0.56 -2.01
C ASN A 275 -1.27 2.03 -1.62
N VAL A 276 -1.69 2.40 -0.41
CA VAL A 276 -1.55 3.75 0.15
C VAL A 276 -0.47 3.70 1.23
N LEU A 277 0.68 4.32 0.99
CA LEU A 277 1.76 4.44 1.96
C LEU A 277 1.76 5.84 2.57
N PRO A 278 1.32 6.03 3.83
CA PRO A 278 1.59 7.25 4.58
C PRO A 278 3.09 7.33 4.87
N VAL A 279 3.76 8.35 4.36
CA VAL A 279 5.22 8.51 4.53
C VAL A 279 5.50 9.33 5.79
N ARG A 280 4.91 10.53 5.88
CA ARG A 280 4.99 11.45 7.02
C ARG A 280 3.70 12.29 7.08
N PRO A 281 3.52 13.26 8.01
CA PRO A 281 2.28 14.02 8.08
C PRO A 281 2.01 14.75 6.76
N PHE A 282 0.77 14.62 6.25
CA PHE A 282 0.34 15.20 4.97
C PHE A 282 1.17 14.79 3.75
N GLU A 283 1.82 13.62 3.79
CA GLU A 283 2.52 13.07 2.64
C GLU A 283 2.27 11.57 2.54
N GLN A 284 1.78 11.15 1.39
CA GLN A 284 1.54 9.74 1.09
C GLN A 284 1.96 9.41 -0.33
N LYS A 285 2.23 8.13 -0.56
CA LYS A 285 2.48 7.57 -1.89
C LYS A 285 1.36 6.60 -2.21
N LEU A 286 0.71 6.79 -3.35
CA LEU A 286 -0.20 5.83 -3.93
C LEU A 286 0.60 4.95 -4.89
N ILE A 287 0.42 3.64 -4.78
CA ILE A 287 1.12 2.67 -5.61
C ILE A 287 0.08 1.75 -6.22
N HIS A 288 -0.01 1.77 -7.54
CA HIS A 288 -0.94 0.94 -8.30
C HIS A 288 -0.17 -0.19 -8.96
N ARG A 289 -0.52 -1.44 -8.66
CA ARG A 289 0.12 -2.62 -9.24
C ARG A 289 -0.90 -3.47 -9.97
N LEU A 290 -0.73 -3.60 -11.28
CA LEU A 290 -1.70 -4.26 -12.15
C LEU A 290 -1.26 -5.69 -12.48
N TYR A 291 -2.15 -6.64 -12.24
CA TYR A 291 -2.05 -8.03 -12.64
C TYR A 291 -3.22 -8.38 -13.56
N ILE A 292 -2.96 -9.02 -14.69
CA ILE A 292 -3.99 -9.31 -15.69
C ILE A 292 -3.77 -10.66 -16.36
N THR A 293 -4.84 -11.27 -16.86
CA THR A 293 -4.76 -12.47 -17.70
C THR A 293 -3.76 -12.30 -18.85
N PRO A 294 -2.88 -13.28 -19.11
CA PRO A 294 -1.91 -13.20 -20.20
C PRO A 294 -2.62 -13.08 -21.56
N GLY A 295 -2.14 -12.19 -22.42
CA GLY A 295 -2.67 -12.06 -23.77
C GLY A 295 -2.39 -10.72 -24.43
N PHE A 296 -2.48 -10.67 -25.76
CA PHE A 296 -2.29 -9.42 -26.52
C PHE A 296 -3.38 -8.39 -26.20
N LEU A 297 -4.65 -8.81 -26.16
CA LEU A 297 -5.79 -7.94 -25.82
C LEU A 297 -5.64 -7.40 -24.39
N SER A 298 -5.22 -8.24 -23.44
CA SER A 298 -4.99 -7.84 -22.05
C SER A 298 -3.90 -6.77 -21.93
N LYS A 299 -2.80 -6.88 -22.70
CA LYS A 299 -1.73 -5.86 -22.74
C LYS A 299 -2.20 -4.52 -23.33
N LEU A 300 -3.10 -4.56 -24.31
CA LEU A 300 -3.68 -3.33 -24.87
C LEU A 300 -4.64 -2.69 -23.86
N PHE A 301 -5.49 -3.51 -23.24
CA PHE A 301 -6.44 -3.09 -22.20
C PHE A 301 -5.73 -2.52 -20.97
N SER A 302 -4.62 -3.12 -20.54
CA SER A 302 -3.86 -2.64 -19.38
C SER A 302 -3.29 -1.25 -19.61
N LYS A 303 -2.76 -0.97 -20.81
CA LYS A 303 -2.27 0.38 -21.16
C LYS A 303 -3.39 1.41 -21.13
N PHE A 304 -4.59 1.05 -21.59
CA PHE A 304 -5.77 1.90 -21.56
C PHE A 304 -6.20 2.22 -20.12
N MET A 305 -6.32 1.19 -19.27
CA MET A 305 -6.70 1.35 -17.85
C MET A 305 -5.72 2.25 -17.11
N LEU A 306 -4.42 2.00 -17.28
CA LEU A 306 -3.37 2.77 -16.61
C LEU A 306 -3.27 4.21 -17.11
N TYR A 307 -3.53 4.44 -18.39
CA TYR A 307 -3.66 5.80 -18.90
C TYR A 307 -4.81 6.52 -18.20
N GLY A 308 -5.98 5.88 -18.09
CA GLY A 308 -7.12 6.43 -17.33
C GLY A 308 -6.74 6.79 -15.90
N GLU A 309 -6.18 5.85 -15.13
CA GLU A 309 -5.68 6.08 -13.77
C GLU A 309 -4.66 7.22 -13.69
N SER A 310 -3.73 7.33 -14.63
CA SER A 310 -2.70 8.38 -14.62
C SER A 310 -3.22 9.79 -14.89
N THR A 311 -4.39 9.91 -15.50
CA THR A 311 -5.02 11.19 -15.82
C THR A 311 -5.97 11.68 -14.72
N MET A 312 -6.30 10.82 -13.75
CA MET A 312 -7.22 11.12 -12.66
C MET A 312 -6.53 11.77 -11.45
#